data_AF-A0A351USG4-F1
#
_entry.id   AF-A0A351USG4-F1
#
_cell.length_a   1.000
_cell.length_b   1.000
_cell.length_c   1.000
_cell.angle_alpha   90.00
_cell.angle_beta   90.00
_cell.angle_gamma   90.00
#
_symmetry.space_group_name_H-M   'P 1'
#
loop_
_entity.id
_entity.type
_entity.pdbx_description
1 polymer ?
#
loop_
_entity_poly.entity_id
_entity_poly.type
_entity_poly.pdbx_seq_one_letter_code
_entity_poly.pdbx_strand_id
1 'polypeptide(L)'
;TELEGKISNVHNYCIAVKENGDDIVFLRKIVKGGADKSYGIQVAKLAGVPDTVIARAKEIAEELGDADITTHVNEIAVTVNETKPKAKAKRYDEVDLEQFSLFDTVKDDDVLEELKSLDVSHMTPMDALNTIYRLQNKLKNRW
;
A
#
# COMPACT_ATOMS: atom_id res chain seq x y z
N THR A 1 -3.70 -12.86 -14.02
CA THR A 1 -4.18 -13.00 -15.43
C THR A 1 -3.11 -12.62 -16.45
N GLU A 2 -1.82 -12.79 -16.14
CA GLU A 2 -0.71 -12.16 -16.88
C GLU A 2 -0.20 -12.91 -18.11
N LEU A 3 -0.74 -14.09 -18.41
CA LEU A 3 -0.20 -14.94 -19.48
C LEU A 3 -0.69 -14.50 -20.87
N GLU A 4 -1.81 -13.80 -20.95
CA GLU A 4 -2.28 -13.19 -22.20
C GLU A 4 -1.28 -12.12 -22.66
N GLY A 5 -0.84 -12.22 -23.91
CA GLY A 5 0.22 -11.36 -24.48
C GLY A 5 1.65 -11.88 -24.24
N LYS A 6 1.87 -12.80 -23.28
CA LYS A 6 3.17 -13.49 -23.08
C LYS A 6 3.26 -14.80 -23.88
N ILE A 7 2.14 -15.52 -24.01
CA ILE A 7 2.07 -16.81 -24.73
C ILE A 7 1.13 -16.67 -25.94
N SER A 8 1.53 -17.22 -27.09
CA SER A 8 0.70 -17.22 -28.29
C SER A 8 -0.59 -18.03 -28.07
N ASN A 9 -1.69 -17.56 -28.66
CA ASN A 9 -3.01 -18.18 -28.58
C ASN A 9 -3.62 -18.29 -27.17
N VAL A 10 -3.13 -17.53 -26.19
CA VAL A 10 -3.75 -17.41 -24.86
C VAL A 10 -4.57 -16.13 -24.78
N HIS A 11 -5.82 -16.27 -24.34
CA HIS A 11 -6.76 -15.16 -24.17
C HIS A 11 -7.49 -15.28 -22.83
N ASN A 12 -7.65 -14.17 -22.10
CA ASN A 12 -8.43 -14.16 -20.87
C ASN A 12 -9.90 -13.83 -21.15
N TYR A 13 -10.76 -14.53 -20.42
CA TYR A 13 -12.19 -14.26 -20.36
C TYR A 13 -12.67 -14.37 -18.91
N CYS A 14 -13.67 -13.57 -18.55
CA CYS A 14 -14.28 -13.58 -17.23
C CYS A 14 -15.81 -13.53 -17.33
N ILE A 15 -16.51 -13.80 -16.23
CA ILE A 15 -17.96 -13.69 -16.13
C ILE A 15 -18.31 -12.27 -15.71
N ALA A 16 -19.23 -11.62 -16.42
CA ALA A 16 -19.72 -10.30 -16.06
C ALA A 16 -20.51 -10.33 -14.75
N VAL A 17 -20.17 -9.42 -13.84
CA VAL A 17 -20.79 -9.25 -12.53
C VAL A 17 -21.36 -7.84 -12.43
N LYS A 18 -22.52 -7.70 -11.79
CA LYS A 18 -23.09 -6.40 -11.41
C LYS A 18 -23.07 -6.29 -9.89
N GLU A 19 -22.44 -5.23 -9.39
CA GLU A 19 -22.38 -4.91 -7.96
C GLU A 19 -23.59 -4.04 -7.56
N ASN A 20 -24.14 -4.29 -6.38
CA ASN A 20 -25.18 -3.49 -5.74
C ASN A 20 -24.85 -3.33 -4.26
N GLY A 21 -23.96 -2.38 -3.95
CA GLY A 21 -23.42 -2.24 -2.59
C GLY A 21 -22.61 -3.47 -2.20
N ASP A 22 -23.01 -4.12 -1.10
CA ASP A 22 -22.37 -5.33 -0.58
C ASP A 22 -22.79 -6.64 -1.28
N ASP A 23 -23.77 -6.57 -2.19
CA ASP A 23 -24.30 -7.74 -2.91
C ASP A 23 -23.88 -7.75 -4.38
N ILE A 24 -23.83 -8.94 -4.97
CA ILE A 24 -23.45 -9.13 -6.37
C ILE A 24 -24.46 -9.99 -7.14
N VAL A 25 -24.58 -9.73 -8.43
CA VAL A 25 -25.37 -10.53 -9.37
C VAL A 25 -24.48 -10.97 -10.53
N PHE A 26 -24.35 -12.29 -10.71
CA PHE A 26 -23.68 -12.86 -11.88
C PHE A 26 -24.58 -12.79 -13.11
N LEU A 27 -24.15 -12.07 -14.14
CA LEU A 27 -24.93 -11.86 -15.37
C LEU A 27 -24.89 -13.07 -16.32
N ARG A 28 -24.20 -14.15 -15.94
CA ARG A 28 -24.00 -15.39 -16.74
C ARG A 28 -23.51 -15.11 -18.17
N LYS A 29 -22.82 -13.99 -18.35
CA LYS A 29 -22.29 -13.52 -19.62
C LYS A 29 -20.77 -13.60 -19.56
N ILE A 30 -20.16 -14.31 -20.51
CA ILE A 30 -18.70 -14.33 -20.66
C ILE A 30 -18.27 -13.07 -21.41
N VAL A 31 -17.28 -12.36 -20.89
CA VAL A 31 -16.70 -11.16 -21.49
C VAL A 31 -15.19 -11.33 -21.62
N LYS A 32 -14.60 -10.70 -22.64
CA LYS A 32 -13.16 -10.74 -22.85
C LYS A 32 -12.46 -9.86 -21.81
N GLY A 33 -11.37 -10.36 -21.24
CA GLY A 33 -10.60 -9.67 -20.21
C GLY A 33 -10.25 -10.57 -19.02
N GLY A 34 -9.29 -10.12 -18.21
CA GLY A 34 -8.97 -10.75 -16.94
C GLY A 34 -10.01 -10.44 -15.86
N ALA A 35 -9.98 -11.20 -14.77
CA ALA A 35 -10.65 -10.81 -13.54
C ALA A 35 -9.90 -9.62 -12.91
N ASP A 36 -10.63 -8.54 -12.65
CA ASP A 36 -10.16 -7.29 -12.03
C ASP A 36 -10.41 -7.26 -10.51
N LYS A 37 -11.40 -8.03 -10.04
CA LYS A 37 -11.73 -8.18 -8.62
C LYS A 37 -11.99 -9.62 -8.23
N SER A 38 -11.77 -9.91 -6.95
CA SER A 38 -12.11 -11.19 -6.32
C SER A 38 -13.42 -11.07 -5.54
N TYR A 39 -14.41 -11.90 -5.87
CA TYR A 39 -15.75 -11.87 -5.26
C TYR A 39 -15.99 -12.98 -4.23
N GLY A 40 -14.93 -13.57 -3.67
CA GLY A 40 -15.02 -14.76 -2.82
C GLY A 40 -15.85 -14.53 -1.55
N ILE A 41 -15.69 -13.39 -0.90
CA ILE A 41 -16.45 -13.02 0.32
C ILE A 41 -17.94 -12.85 0.00
N GLN A 42 -18.24 -12.22 -1.15
CA GLN A 42 -19.62 -12.01 -1.61
C GLN A 42 -20.29 -13.34 -1.98
N VAL A 43 -19.55 -14.29 -2.58
CA VAL A 43 -20.05 -15.66 -2.82
C VAL A 43 -20.28 -16.40 -1.52
N ALA A 44 -19.40 -16.27 -0.52
CA ALA A 44 -19.60 -16.87 0.80
C ALA A 44 -20.84 -16.33 1.51
N LYS A 45 -21.08 -15.01 1.42
CA LYS A 45 -22.31 -14.37 1.93
C LYS A 45 -23.56 -14.94 1.23
N LEU A 46 -23.54 -15.06 -0.10
CA LEU A 46 -24.63 -15.69 -0.87
C LEU A 46 -24.86 -17.16 -0.49
N ALA A 47 -23.82 -17.87 -0.08
CA ALA A 47 -23.90 -19.26 0.39
C ALA A 47 -24.44 -19.40 1.83
N GLY A 48 -24.72 -18.29 2.52
CA GLY A 48 -25.26 -18.30 3.89
C GLY A 48 -24.21 -18.51 4.98
N VAL A 49 -22.94 -18.19 4.71
CA VAL A 49 -21.91 -18.17 5.74
C VAL A 49 -22.25 -17.11 6.80
N PRO A 50 -22.08 -17.40 8.11
CA PRO A 50 -22.44 -16.46 9.17
C PRO A 50 -21.75 -15.10 9.05
N ASP A 51 -22.48 -14.02 9.38
CA ASP A 51 -21.99 -12.64 9.27
C ASP A 51 -20.72 -12.38 10.07
N THR A 52 -20.55 -13.04 11.21
CA THR A 52 -19.33 -12.93 12.03
C THR A 52 -18.08 -13.43 11.29
N VAL A 53 -18.22 -14.48 10.48
CA VAL A 53 -17.14 -15.03 9.65
C VAL A 53 -16.87 -14.10 8.47
N ILE A 54 -17.93 -13.58 7.84
CA ILE A 54 -17.82 -12.62 6.73
C ILE A 54 -17.10 -11.34 7.18
N ALA A 55 -17.42 -10.81 8.36
CA ALA A 55 -16.78 -9.64 8.93
C ALA A 55 -15.27 -9.88 9.12
N ARG A 56 -14.89 -10.98 9.77
CA ARG A 56 -13.47 -11.30 9.97
C ARG A 56 -12.72 -11.53 8.65
N ALA A 57 -13.37 -12.14 7.66
CA ALA A 57 -12.78 -12.34 6.35
C ALA A 57 -12.52 -11.00 5.62
N LYS A 58 -13.41 -10.00 5.78
CA LYS A 58 -13.21 -8.65 5.25
C LYS A 58 -12.00 -7.96 5.88
N GLU A 59 -11.88 -8.01 7.20
CA GLU A 59 -10.72 -7.44 7.92
C GLU A 59 -9.39 -8.07 7.44
N ILE A 60 -9.34 -9.40 7.37
CA ILE A 60 -8.15 -10.11 6.90
C ILE A 60 -7.83 -9.75 5.43
N ALA A 61 -8.85 -9.63 4.57
CA ALA A 61 -8.63 -9.25 3.18
C ALA A 61 -8.06 -7.83 3.03
N GLU A 62 -8.45 -6.90 3.90
CA GLU A 62 -7.89 -5.55 3.96
C GLU A 62 -6.43 -5.60 4.44
N GLU A 63 -6.13 -6.33 5.52
CA GLU A 63 -4.78 -6.53 6.03
C GLU A 63 -3.82 -7.11 4.96
N LEU A 64 -4.26 -8.10 4.18
CA LEU A 64 -3.46 -8.69 3.10
C LEU A 64 -3.32 -7.76 1.89
N GLY A 65 -4.36 -6.99 1.56
CA GLY A 65 -4.29 -6.02 0.46
C GLY A 65 -3.23 -4.95 0.71
N ASP A 66 -3.15 -4.45 1.93
CA ASP A 66 -2.15 -3.45 2.34
C ASP A 66 -0.74 -4.06 2.40
N ALA A 67 -0.62 -5.32 2.84
CA ALA A 67 0.63 -6.06 2.84
C ALA A 67 1.19 -6.28 1.43
N ASP A 68 0.35 -6.61 0.44
CA ASP A 68 0.78 -6.78 -0.95
C ASP A 68 1.27 -5.45 -1.55
N ILE A 69 0.62 -4.32 -1.24
CA ILE A 69 1.07 -2.99 -1.71
C ILE A 69 2.44 -2.65 -1.10
N THR A 70 2.61 -2.81 0.20
CA THR A 70 3.88 -2.48 0.89
C THR A 70 5.04 -3.37 0.44
N THR A 71 4.77 -4.64 0.16
CA THR A 71 5.77 -5.58 -0.36
C THR A 71 6.18 -5.22 -1.80
N HIS A 72 5.22 -4.86 -2.66
CA HIS A 72 5.51 -4.41 -4.02
C HIS A 72 6.24 -3.06 -4.09
N VAL A 73 5.96 -2.11 -3.19
CA VAL A 73 6.71 -0.85 -3.09
C VAL A 73 8.18 -1.11 -2.73
N ASN A 74 8.45 -2.04 -1.83
CA ASN A 74 9.82 -2.45 -1.47
C ASN A 74 10.54 -3.14 -2.64
N GLU A 75 9.87 -4.01 -3.41
CA GLU A 75 10.48 -4.65 -4.58
C GLU A 75 10.79 -3.66 -5.71
N ILE A 76 9.91 -2.68 -5.95
CA ILE A 76 10.14 -1.60 -6.92
C ILE A 76 11.35 -0.75 -6.51
N ALA A 77 11.51 -0.43 -5.21
CA ALA A 77 12.66 0.31 -4.72
C ALA A 77 13.99 -0.45 -4.90
N VAL A 78 13.97 -1.79 -4.85
CA VAL A 78 15.16 -2.63 -5.05
C VAL A 78 15.53 -2.76 -6.53
N THR A 79 14.57 -2.66 -7.46
CA THR A 79 14.83 -2.87 -8.91
C THR A 79 15.35 -1.65 -9.67
N VAL A 80 15.38 -0.45 -9.09
CA VAL A 80 15.88 0.77 -9.78
C VAL A 80 17.41 0.91 -9.74
N ASN A 81 18.14 0.03 -9.04
CA ASN A 81 19.59 0.16 -8.84
C ASN A 81 20.50 -0.61 -9.80
N GLU A 82 19.99 -1.19 -10.90
CA GLU A 82 20.84 -1.78 -11.93
C GLU A 82 20.41 -1.36 -13.34
N THR A 83 20.95 -0.24 -13.82
CA THR A 83 21.46 -0.12 -15.19
C THR A 83 22.20 1.21 -15.37
N LYS A 84 23.53 1.17 -15.31
CA LYS A 84 24.38 2.18 -15.98
C LYS A 84 24.46 1.86 -17.47
N PRO A 85 24.58 2.88 -18.32
CA PRO A 85 25.84 3.01 -19.04
C PRO A 85 26.47 4.42 -18.92
N LYS A 86 27.80 4.42 -18.99
CA LYS A 86 28.68 5.59 -18.89
C LYS A 86 28.60 6.49 -20.14
N ALA A 87 28.58 7.81 -19.93
CA ALA A 87 29.18 8.80 -20.81
C ALA A 87 29.63 10.04 -20.00
N LYS A 88 30.64 10.75 -20.50
CA LYS A 88 31.64 11.53 -19.75
C LYS A 88 31.20 12.97 -19.37
N ALA A 89 31.59 13.34 -18.14
CA ALA A 89 32.01 14.63 -17.58
C ALA A 89 31.62 15.96 -18.26
N LYS A 90 30.94 16.83 -17.48
CA LYS A 90 31.24 18.26 -17.39
C LYS A 90 31.11 18.70 -15.92
N ARG A 91 32.17 19.35 -15.44
CA ARG A 91 32.32 19.90 -14.09
C ARG A 91 31.63 21.26 -14.07
N TYR A 92 30.67 21.43 -13.17
CA TYR A 92 30.24 22.74 -12.68
C TYR A 92 30.53 22.71 -11.17
N ASP A 93 31.33 23.66 -10.72
CA ASP A 93 31.42 24.02 -9.31
C ASP A 93 30.08 24.65 -8.88
N GLU A 94 29.92 24.77 -7.57
CA GLU A 94 28.94 25.58 -6.82
C GLU A 94 27.82 24.83 -6.09
N VAL A 95 28.09 24.58 -4.80
CA VAL A 95 27.34 25.02 -3.60
C VAL A 95 25.80 24.95 -3.53
N ASP A 96 25.08 24.38 -4.50
CA ASP A 96 23.62 24.57 -4.59
C ASP A 96 22.76 23.32 -4.29
N LEU A 97 23.38 22.24 -3.79
CA LEU A 97 22.66 21.00 -3.42
C LEU A 97 22.35 20.87 -1.92
N GLU A 98 22.93 21.74 -1.09
CA GLU A 98 22.71 21.72 0.37
C GLU A 98 21.54 22.63 0.80
N GLN A 99 20.97 23.43 -0.11
CA GLN A 99 19.86 24.35 0.21
C GLN A 99 18.46 23.77 -0.11
N PHE A 100 18.35 22.68 -0.86
CA PHE A 100 17.07 21.99 -1.10
C PHE A 100 16.70 20.96 -0.02
N SER A 101 17.56 20.74 0.98
CA SER A 101 17.27 19.85 2.12
C SER A 101 16.49 20.54 3.26
N LEU A 102 15.87 21.70 2.99
CA LEU A 102 15.01 22.43 3.95
C LEU A 102 13.53 22.00 3.90
N PHE A 103 13.18 21.08 3.01
CA PHE A 103 11.89 20.39 2.98
C PHE A 103 12.11 18.89 3.08
N ASP A 104 12.83 18.46 4.11
CA ASP A 104 12.81 17.06 4.52
C ASP A 104 11.43 16.80 5.13
N THR A 105 10.50 16.37 4.29
CA THR A 105 9.16 15.98 4.72
C THR A 105 9.32 14.83 5.71
N VAL A 106 9.05 15.10 6.98
CA VAL A 106 9.05 14.10 8.07
C VAL A 106 8.38 12.83 7.54
N LYS A 107 9.16 11.77 7.37
CA LYS A 107 8.63 10.49 6.89
C LYS A 107 7.97 9.81 8.08
N ASP A 108 6.93 9.02 7.80
CA ASP A 108 6.21 8.29 8.84
C ASP A 108 7.18 7.38 9.65
N ASP A 109 8.27 6.94 9.00
CA ASP A 109 9.36 6.17 9.61
C ASP A 109 10.08 6.92 10.75
N ASP A 110 10.27 8.25 10.65
CA ASP A 110 11.00 9.03 11.66
C ASP A 110 10.23 9.10 12.99
N VAL A 111 8.91 9.21 12.89
CA VAL A 111 7.99 9.19 14.05
C VAL A 111 7.94 7.79 14.65
N LEU A 112 7.99 6.75 13.82
CA LEU A 112 7.96 5.36 14.23
C LEU A 112 9.23 4.97 15.01
N GLU A 113 10.41 5.40 14.56
CA GLU A 113 11.67 5.18 15.27
C GLU A 113 11.71 5.92 16.60
N GLU A 114 11.19 7.14 16.63
CA GLU A 114 11.09 7.94 17.85
C GLU A 114 10.17 7.28 18.89
N LEU A 115 9.06 6.67 18.47
CA LEU A 115 8.17 5.94 19.37
C LEU A 115 8.80 4.65 19.91
N LYS A 116 9.59 3.94 19.10
CA LYS A 116 10.29 2.71 19.51
C LYS A 116 11.39 2.96 20.54
N SER A 117 12.04 4.11 20.48
CA SER A 117 13.13 4.49 21.38
C SER A 117 12.66 5.15 22.69
N LEU A 118 11.36 5.36 22.84
CA LEU A 118 10.80 6.07 23.98
C LEU A 118 10.74 5.19 25.25
N ASP A 119 11.34 5.64 26.34
CA ASP A 119 11.26 4.94 27.64
C ASP A 119 10.07 5.43 28.47
N VAL A 120 8.93 4.77 28.26
CA VAL A 120 7.67 5.06 28.97
C VAL A 120 7.75 4.80 30.47
N SER A 121 8.67 3.94 30.92
CA SER A 121 8.75 3.54 32.34
C SER A 121 9.35 4.62 33.23
N HIS A 122 10.13 5.53 32.65
CA HIS A 122 10.88 6.56 33.38
C HIS A 122 10.47 8.00 33.04
N MET A 123 9.46 8.20 32.19
CA MET A 123 8.94 9.54 31.91
C MET A 123 7.87 9.95 32.91
N THR A 124 7.77 11.26 33.17
CA THR A 124 6.64 11.77 33.94
C THR A 124 5.37 11.74 33.07
N PRO A 125 4.17 11.65 33.68
CA PRO A 125 2.91 11.74 32.93
C PRO A 125 2.81 13.01 32.07
N MET A 126 3.42 14.12 32.52
CA MET A 126 3.45 15.36 31.77
C MET A 126 4.36 15.25 30.53
N ASP A 127 5.52 14.63 30.66
CA ASP A 127 6.45 14.40 29.53
C ASP A 127 5.84 13.46 28.50
N ALA A 128 5.11 12.43 28.94
CA ALA A 128 4.36 11.55 28.05
C ALA A 128 3.34 12.34 27.22
N LEU A 129 2.52 13.17 27.87
CA LEU A 129 1.51 14.00 27.19
C LEU A 129 2.14 14.98 26.20
N ASN A 130 3.23 15.66 26.60
CA ASN A 130 3.96 16.58 25.74
C ASN A 130 4.58 15.85 24.53
N THR A 131 5.09 14.64 24.74
CA THR A 131 5.68 13.82 23.68
C THR A 131 4.63 13.38 22.67
N ILE A 132 3.47 12.90 23.14
CA ILE A 132 2.34 12.53 22.28
C ILE A 132 1.85 13.73 21.46
N TYR A 133 1.70 14.91 22.09
CA TYR A 133 1.31 16.14 21.41
C TYR A 133 2.29 16.52 20.28
N ARG A 134 3.59 16.43 20.56
CA ARG A 134 4.64 16.72 19.57
C ARG A 134 4.61 15.73 18.39
N LEU A 135 4.50 14.44 18.65
CA LEU A 135 4.40 13.40 17.61
C LEU A 135 3.14 13.59 16.75
N GLN A 136 2.01 13.92 17.38
CA GLN A 136 0.76 14.20 16.67
C GLN A 136 0.89 15.42 15.76
N ASN A 137 1.57 16.48 16.20
CA ASN A 137 1.80 17.67 15.38
C ASN A 137 2.75 17.40 14.22
N LYS A 138 3.80 16.58 14.41
CA LYS A 138 4.68 16.15 13.32
C LYS A 138 3.88 15.42 12.21
N LEU A 139 2.94 14.57 12.57
CA LEU A 139 2.07 13.86 11.61
C LEU A 139 1.01 14.78 10.97
N LYS A 140 0.52 15.79 11.69
CA LYS A 140 -0.51 16.72 11.19
C LYS A 140 0.04 17.82 10.28
N ASN A 141 1.24 18.33 10.54
CA ASN A 141 1.90 19.36 9.73
C ASN A 141 2.51 18.81 8.42
N ARG A 142 1.87 17.79 7.85
CA ARG A 142 2.25 17.11 6.60
C ARG A 142 1.88 17.91 5.35
N TRP A 143 1.46 19.17 5.50
CA TRP A 143 0.90 20.04 4.46
C TRP A 143 1.50 21.44 4.54
#